data_AF-A0A914G5Q2-F1
#
_entry.id   AF-A0A914G5Q2-F1
#
_cell.length_a   1.000
_cell.length_b   1.000
_cell.length_c   1.000
_cell.angle_alpha   90.00
_cell.angle_beta   90.00
_cell.angle_gamma   90.00
#
_symmetry.space_group_name_H-M   'P 1'
#
loop_
_entity.id
_entity.type
_entity.pdbx_description
1 polymer ?
#
loop_
_entity_poly.entity_id
_entity_poly.type
_entity_poly.pdbx_seq_one_letter_code
_entity_poly.pdbx_strand_id
1 'polypeptide(L)'
;RPLVTVIKEWAKQNDINDSTRSTFTSYSLVLMVLHYLQILKEPVLPSLQHLYPKRFHGKNDIRTLNLSHPLEEISSESNFKGTNISSLGTLLIGFFDYYAHQYNYDTNAISIRLGRKVQRCDVIKIKHTTFWGPICIEEPFTRSNTAHSIYDERVFNSIKQKFQDAYEILSTTHDLNKLIQPPLIPTVSFIDQQQHSNEAEFFQPQL
;
A
#
# COMPACT_ATOMS: atom_id res chain seq x y z
N ARG A 1 -9.03 0.78 11.20
CA ARG A 1 -9.01 2.26 11.30
C ARG A 1 -7.73 2.79 11.95
N PRO A 2 -7.40 2.49 13.23
CA PRO A 2 -6.23 3.10 13.89
C PRO A 2 -4.91 2.76 13.19
N LEU A 3 -4.74 1.52 12.71
CA LEU A 3 -3.55 1.10 11.95
C LEU A 3 -3.32 1.95 10.69
N VAL A 4 -4.37 2.17 9.90
CA VAL A 4 -4.32 2.99 8.68
C VAL A 4 -3.94 4.42 9.02
N THR A 5 -4.50 5.00 10.08
CA THR A 5 -4.20 6.37 10.49
C THR A 5 -2.72 6.54 10.81
N VAL A 6 -2.15 5.64 11.62
CA VAL A 6 -0.73 5.66 11.99
C VAL A 6 0.17 5.53 10.77
N ILE A 7 -0.12 4.58 9.88
CA ILE A 7 0.69 4.35 8.67
C ILE A 7 0.62 5.54 7.72
N LYS A 8 -0.56 6.17 7.58
CA LYS A 8 -0.68 7.39 6.78
C LYS A 8 0.11 8.55 7.36
N GLU A 9 0.11 8.70 8.68
CA GLU A 9 0.89 9.76 9.35
C GLU A 9 2.39 9.51 9.18
N TRP A 10 2.87 8.29 9.46
CA TRP A 10 4.26 7.89 9.19
C TRP A 10 4.67 8.16 7.73
N ALA A 11 3.82 7.80 6.77
CA ALA A 11 4.10 8.00 5.35
C ALA A 11 4.18 9.48 4.96
N LYS A 12 3.38 10.34 5.61
CA LYS A 12 3.44 11.79 5.45
C LYS A 12 4.75 12.35 6.01
N GLN A 13 5.16 11.94 7.21
CA GLN A 13 6.38 12.42 7.87
C GLN A 13 7.67 11.96 7.17
N ASN A 14 7.58 10.94 6.32
CA ASN A 14 8.69 10.43 5.53
C ASN A 14 8.62 10.83 4.03
N ASP A 15 7.72 11.75 3.67
CA ASP A 15 7.55 12.24 2.29
C ASP A 15 7.24 11.15 1.24
N ILE A 16 6.61 10.05 1.65
CA ILE A 16 6.24 8.93 0.76
C ILE A 16 4.73 8.82 0.51
N ASN A 17 3.96 9.87 0.83
CA ASN A 17 2.52 10.00 0.60
C ASN A 17 2.18 11.28 -0.20
N ASP A 18 2.90 11.50 -1.29
CA ASP A 18 2.68 12.58 -2.25
C ASP A 18 2.82 12.05 -3.69
N SER A 19 1.68 11.85 -4.36
CA SER A 19 1.64 11.35 -5.73
C SER A 19 2.15 12.35 -6.77
N THR A 20 2.21 13.64 -6.45
CA THR A 20 2.81 14.65 -7.32
C THR A 20 4.33 14.53 -7.36
N ARG A 21 4.91 13.87 -6.35
CA ARG A 21 6.35 13.59 -6.19
C ARG A 21 6.71 12.13 -6.48
N SER A 22 5.90 11.44 -7.28
CA SER A 22 6.12 10.03 -7.68
C SER A 22 6.15 9.03 -6.51
N THR A 23 5.45 9.31 -5.40
CA THR A 23 5.33 8.39 -4.25
C THR A 23 3.91 7.82 -4.12
N PHE A 24 3.59 7.12 -3.03
CA PHE A 24 2.28 6.47 -2.89
C PHE A 24 1.15 7.49 -2.78
N THR A 25 0.00 7.16 -3.38
CA THR A 25 -1.25 7.82 -3.03
C THR A 25 -1.74 7.30 -1.68
N SER A 26 -2.52 8.11 -0.97
CA SER A 26 -3.22 7.66 0.24
C SER A 26 -4.12 6.45 -0.01
N TYR A 27 -4.66 6.31 -1.23
CA TYR A 27 -5.46 5.15 -1.61
C TYR A 27 -4.60 3.87 -1.70
N SER A 28 -3.46 3.94 -2.38
CA SER A 28 -2.51 2.81 -2.47
C SER A 28 -2.02 2.35 -1.09
N LEU A 29 -1.71 3.28 -0.18
CA LEU A 29 -1.36 2.93 1.20
C LEU A 29 -2.49 2.19 1.93
N VAL A 30 -3.73 2.64 1.77
CA VAL A 30 -4.89 1.94 2.36
C VAL A 30 -4.99 0.52 1.80
N LEU A 31 -4.84 0.34 0.49
CA LEU A 31 -4.87 -1.00 -0.11
C LEU A 31 -3.73 -1.87 0.42
N MET A 32 -2.50 -1.35 0.57
CA MET A 32 -1.40 -2.11 1.18
C MET A 32 -1.74 -2.58 2.61
N VAL A 33 -2.34 -1.72 3.43
CA VAL A 33 -2.77 -2.10 4.79
C VAL A 33 -3.84 -3.18 4.75
N LEU A 34 -4.86 -3.02 3.89
CA LEU A 34 -5.92 -4.02 3.73
C LEU A 34 -5.35 -5.38 3.28
N HIS A 35 -4.42 -5.37 2.33
CA HIS A 35 -3.76 -6.57 1.82
C HIS A 35 -3.03 -7.29 2.95
N TYR A 36 -2.20 -6.57 3.69
CA TYR A 36 -1.47 -7.13 4.80
C TYR A 36 -2.43 -7.80 5.81
N LEU A 37 -3.52 -7.14 6.16
CA LEU A 37 -4.52 -7.70 7.08
C LEU A 37 -5.28 -8.92 6.53
N GLN A 38 -5.36 -9.08 5.21
CA GLN A 38 -6.02 -10.22 4.55
C GLN A 38 -5.11 -11.44 4.39
N ILE A 39 -3.78 -11.25 4.32
CA ILE A 39 -2.83 -12.34 4.00
C ILE A 39 -2.12 -12.92 5.23
N LEU A 40 -2.38 -12.39 6.42
CA LEU A 40 -1.91 -12.98 7.67
C LEU A 40 -2.38 -14.43 7.78
N LYS A 41 -1.58 -15.27 8.47
CA LYS A 41 -1.92 -16.67 8.76
C LYS A 41 -3.33 -16.79 9.35
N GLU A 42 -3.62 -15.94 10.33
CA GLU A 42 -4.97 -15.70 10.83
C GLU A 42 -5.42 -14.34 10.29
N PRO A 43 -6.23 -14.29 9.22
CA PRO A 43 -6.62 -13.04 8.59
C PRO A 43 -7.44 -12.17 9.54
N VAL A 44 -7.11 -10.88 9.59
CA VAL A 44 -7.89 -9.87 10.32
C VAL A 44 -9.07 -9.40 9.49
N LEU A 45 -8.92 -9.38 8.16
CA LEU A 45 -9.96 -8.97 7.22
C LEU A 45 -10.21 -10.08 6.18
N PRO A 46 -11.46 -10.30 5.76
CA PRO A 46 -11.76 -11.15 4.61
C PRO A 46 -11.64 -10.37 3.29
N SER A 47 -11.73 -11.07 2.15
CA SER A 47 -12.11 -10.43 0.89
C SER A 47 -13.62 -10.21 0.85
N LEU A 48 -14.06 -8.96 0.92
CA LEU A 48 -15.48 -8.62 0.85
C LEU A 48 -16.10 -8.93 -0.52
N GLN A 49 -15.36 -8.78 -1.61
CA GLN A 49 -15.85 -9.10 -2.95
C GLN A 49 -16.01 -10.62 -3.15
N HIS A 50 -15.25 -11.43 -2.42
CA HIS A 50 -15.41 -12.87 -2.41
C HIS A 50 -16.58 -13.31 -1.53
N LEU A 51 -16.72 -12.73 -0.33
CA LEU A 51 -17.81 -13.09 0.59
C LEU A 51 -19.18 -12.62 0.13
N TYR A 52 -19.27 -11.41 -0.43
CA TYR A 52 -20.54 -10.79 -0.83
C TYR A 52 -20.51 -10.36 -2.30
N PRO A 53 -20.36 -11.31 -3.25
CA PRO A 53 -20.24 -10.98 -4.66
C PRO A 53 -21.50 -10.25 -5.15
N LYS A 54 -22.69 -10.64 -4.69
CA LYS A 54 -23.94 -9.95 -5.05
C LYS A 54 -23.93 -8.46 -4.70
N ARG A 55 -23.20 -8.05 -3.67
CA ARG A 55 -23.14 -6.66 -3.20
C ARG A 55 -21.97 -5.87 -3.80
N PHE A 56 -20.79 -6.48 -3.91
CA PHE A 56 -19.54 -5.80 -4.30
C PHE A 56 -18.98 -6.23 -5.66
N HIS A 57 -19.78 -6.84 -6.53
CA HIS A 57 -19.32 -7.15 -7.89
C HIS A 57 -19.09 -5.86 -8.68
N GLY A 58 -17.98 -5.79 -9.43
CA GLY A 58 -17.60 -4.57 -10.16
C GLY A 58 -18.50 -4.19 -11.35
N LYS A 59 -19.54 -4.98 -11.63
CA LYS A 59 -20.57 -4.66 -12.63
C LYS A 59 -21.90 -4.21 -12.01
N ASN A 60 -21.99 -4.15 -10.69
CA ASN A 60 -23.20 -3.71 -10.02
C ASN A 60 -23.44 -2.22 -10.29
N ASP A 61 -24.70 -1.86 -10.49
CA ASP A 61 -25.10 -0.47 -10.62
C ASP A 61 -24.91 0.25 -9.28
N ILE A 62 -24.17 1.35 -9.28
CA ILE A 62 -23.91 2.16 -8.07
C ILE A 62 -25.22 2.63 -7.43
N ARG A 63 -26.27 2.85 -8.23
CA ARG A 63 -27.60 3.30 -7.74
C ARG A 63 -28.33 2.25 -6.91
N THR A 64 -27.97 0.97 -7.08
CA THR A 64 -28.57 -0.14 -6.32
C THR A 64 -27.67 -0.60 -5.17
N LEU A 65 -26.53 0.07 -4.96
CA LEU A 65 -25.63 -0.23 -3.87
C LEU A 65 -26.27 0.14 -2.54
N ASN A 66 -26.77 -0.88 -1.85
CA ASN A 66 -27.31 -0.70 -0.53
C ASN A 66 -26.16 -0.45 0.46
N LEU A 67 -26.10 0.74 1.06
CA LEU A 67 -25.13 1.11 2.09
C LEU A 67 -25.75 1.17 3.49
N SER A 68 -27.08 1.18 3.59
CA SER A 68 -27.82 1.36 4.83
C SER A 68 -27.98 0.08 5.62
N HIS A 69 -27.99 -1.08 4.95
CA HIS A 69 -28.09 -2.36 5.61
C HIS A 69 -26.72 -2.87 6.05
N PRO A 70 -26.56 -3.41 7.27
CA PRO A 70 -25.36 -4.13 7.66
C PRO A 70 -25.00 -5.25 6.66
N LEU A 71 -23.75 -5.71 6.71
CA LEU A 71 -23.40 -6.94 6.02
C LEU A 71 -24.15 -8.10 6.68
N GLU A 72 -24.66 -9.02 5.85
CA GLU A 72 -25.25 -10.27 6.33
C GLU A 72 -24.21 -11.04 7.15
N GLU A 73 -24.65 -11.87 8.09
CA GLU A 73 -23.72 -12.70 8.85
C GLU A 73 -22.93 -13.60 7.88
N ILE A 74 -21.63 -13.69 8.13
CA ILE A 74 -20.74 -14.53 7.34
C ILE A 74 -21.21 -15.98 7.50
N SER A 75 -21.47 -16.67 6.39
CA SER A 75 -21.91 -18.06 6.44
C SER A 75 -20.90 -18.92 7.20
N SER A 76 -21.40 -19.94 7.91
CA SER A 76 -20.56 -20.91 8.63
C SER A 76 -19.60 -21.69 7.72
N GLU A 77 -19.86 -21.70 6.42
CA GLU A 77 -19.01 -22.31 5.38
C GLU A 77 -17.83 -21.43 4.96
N SER A 78 -17.77 -20.18 5.41
CA SER A 78 -16.66 -19.28 5.10
C SER A 78 -15.38 -19.71 5.81
N ASN A 79 -14.26 -19.64 5.10
CA ASN A 79 -12.93 -19.87 5.68
C ASN A 79 -12.49 -18.74 6.63
N PHE A 80 -13.19 -17.60 6.65
CA PHE A 80 -12.84 -16.48 7.52
C PHE A 80 -13.53 -16.62 8.88
N LYS A 81 -12.73 -16.84 9.94
CA LYS A 81 -13.21 -17.04 11.32
C LYS A 81 -13.00 -15.82 12.23
N GLY A 82 -12.28 -14.80 11.79
CA GLY A 82 -12.01 -13.59 12.58
C GLY A 82 -11.27 -13.87 13.91
N THR A 83 -10.43 -14.90 13.94
CA THR A 83 -9.75 -15.44 15.14
C THR A 83 -8.45 -14.72 15.51
N ASN A 84 -8.07 -13.68 14.75
CA ASN A 84 -6.83 -12.95 15.00
C ASN A 84 -6.94 -12.14 16.30
N ILE A 85 -6.05 -12.42 17.24
CA ILE A 85 -5.95 -11.75 18.55
C ILE A 85 -4.73 -10.82 18.66
N SER A 86 -4.05 -10.54 17.54
CA SER A 86 -2.86 -9.70 17.54
C SER A 86 -3.18 -8.28 17.99
N SER A 87 -2.32 -7.73 18.86
CA SER A 87 -2.43 -6.33 19.27
C SER A 87 -2.19 -5.38 18.09
N LEU A 88 -2.66 -4.14 18.21
CA LEU A 88 -2.41 -3.11 17.20
C LEU A 88 -0.90 -2.88 16.97
N GLY A 89 -0.09 -2.90 18.03
CA GLY A 89 1.37 -2.75 17.93
C GLY A 89 2.02 -3.90 17.18
N THR A 90 1.59 -5.13 17.45
CA THR A 90 2.05 -6.33 16.71
C THR A 90 1.69 -6.24 15.22
N LEU A 91 0.47 -5.81 14.90
CA LEU A 91 0.05 -5.61 13.52
C LEU A 91 0.84 -4.51 12.81
N LEU A 92 1.18 -3.42 13.52
CA LEU A 92 1.99 -2.33 12.98
C LEU A 92 3.42 -2.78 12.68
N ILE A 93 4.09 -3.45 13.61
CA ILE A 93 5.44 -3.99 13.40
C ILE A 93 5.43 -4.97 12.22
N GLY A 94 4.48 -5.91 12.22
CA GLY A 94 4.39 -6.90 11.16
C GLY A 94 4.04 -6.31 9.79
N PHE A 95 3.33 -5.18 9.74
CA PHE A 95 3.08 -4.47 8.47
C PHE A 95 4.40 -3.97 7.87
N PHE A 96 5.25 -3.34 8.68
CA PHE A 96 6.55 -2.86 8.20
C PHE A 96 7.47 -4.03 7.85
N ASP A 97 7.52 -5.07 8.67
CA ASP A 97 8.32 -6.28 8.39
C ASP A 97 7.90 -6.93 7.06
N TYR A 98 6.60 -7.07 6.84
CA TYR A 98 6.05 -7.69 5.64
C TYR A 98 6.50 -6.95 4.37
N TYR A 99 6.39 -5.63 4.35
CA TYR A 99 6.78 -4.83 3.18
C TYR A 99 8.30 -4.56 3.11
N ALA A 100 9.03 -4.62 4.21
CA ALA A 100 10.48 -4.45 4.23
C ALA A 100 11.24 -5.71 3.79
N HIS A 101 10.78 -6.91 4.21
CA HIS A 101 11.57 -8.14 4.11
C HIS A 101 10.85 -9.31 3.42
N GLN A 102 9.53 -9.41 3.52
CA GLN A 102 8.81 -10.62 3.11
C GLN A 102 8.17 -10.51 1.72
N TYR A 103 7.71 -9.32 1.34
CA TYR A 103 6.99 -9.12 0.08
C TYR A 103 7.96 -8.99 -1.10
N ASN A 104 7.92 -9.96 -2.01
CA ASN A 104 8.67 -9.88 -3.26
C ASN A 104 7.90 -9.01 -4.29
N TYR A 105 8.40 -7.81 -4.54
CA TYR A 105 7.83 -6.81 -5.44
C TYR A 105 7.97 -7.17 -6.94
N ASP A 106 8.98 -7.97 -7.30
CA ASP A 106 9.29 -8.33 -8.68
C ASP A 106 8.33 -9.39 -9.23
N THR A 107 7.89 -10.31 -8.37
CA THR A 107 7.04 -11.43 -8.78
C THR A 107 5.58 -11.25 -8.38
N ASN A 108 5.28 -10.48 -7.33
CA ASN A 108 3.92 -10.40 -6.80
C ASN A 108 3.21 -9.09 -7.13
N ALA A 109 1.89 -9.18 -7.22
CA ALA A 109 0.96 -8.06 -7.16
C ALA A 109 -0.02 -8.23 -6.00
N ILE A 110 -0.42 -7.11 -5.41
CA ILE A 110 -1.43 -7.02 -4.36
C ILE A 110 -2.82 -7.11 -5.01
N SER A 111 -3.68 -8.00 -4.50
CA SER A 111 -5.10 -8.07 -4.90
C SER A 111 -6.00 -8.18 -3.68
N ILE A 112 -6.63 -7.06 -3.32
CA ILE A 112 -7.62 -6.98 -2.23
C ILE A 112 -8.89 -7.75 -2.56
N ARG A 113 -9.28 -7.69 -3.83
CA ARG A 113 -10.44 -8.42 -4.36
C ARG A 113 -10.29 -9.93 -4.16
N LEU A 114 -9.08 -10.46 -4.35
CA LEU A 114 -8.81 -11.88 -4.15
C LEU A 114 -8.37 -12.22 -2.73
N GLY A 115 -8.06 -11.20 -1.91
CA GLY A 115 -7.54 -11.37 -0.55
C GLY A 115 -6.19 -12.10 -0.52
N ARG A 116 -5.38 -11.96 -1.58
CA ARG A 116 -4.10 -12.67 -1.71
C ARG A 116 -3.14 -11.95 -2.64
N LYS A 117 -1.87 -12.34 -2.57
CA LYS A 117 -0.89 -12.02 -3.61
C LYS A 117 -1.17 -12.83 -4.87
N VAL A 118 -1.01 -12.20 -6.03
CA VAL A 118 -1.09 -12.86 -7.34
C VAL A 118 0.21 -12.67 -8.11
N GLN A 119 0.46 -13.51 -9.11
CA GLN A 119 1.65 -13.34 -9.93
C GLN A 119 1.53 -12.07 -10.78
N ARG A 120 2.61 -11.30 -10.83
CA ARG A 120 2.66 -10.03 -11.56
C ARG A 120 2.40 -10.24 -13.06
N CYS A 121 2.87 -11.36 -13.60
CA CYS A 121 2.66 -11.73 -15.00
C CYS A 121 1.16 -11.96 -15.33
N ASP A 122 0.35 -12.39 -14.37
CA ASP A 122 -1.08 -12.65 -14.60
C ASP A 122 -1.87 -11.33 -14.71
N VAL A 123 -1.54 -10.33 -13.89
CA VAL A 123 -2.20 -9.01 -13.95
C VAL A 123 -1.77 -8.18 -15.14
N ILE A 124 -0.49 -8.26 -15.54
CA ILE A 124 0.04 -7.53 -16.71
C ILE A 124 -0.66 -8.00 -18.01
N LYS A 125 -0.85 -9.31 -18.18
CA LYS A 125 -1.50 -9.89 -19.37
C LYS A 125 -2.93 -9.39 -19.60
N ILE A 126 -3.66 -9.06 -18.53
CA ILE A 126 -5.08 -8.70 -18.61
C ILE A 126 -5.32 -7.36 -19.31
N LYS A 127 -4.36 -6.43 -19.28
CA LYS A 127 -4.57 -5.05 -19.77
C LYS A 127 -3.67 -4.62 -20.94
N HIS A 128 -2.84 -5.51 -21.49
CA HIS A 128 -1.88 -5.17 -22.55
C HIS A 128 -0.97 -3.97 -22.24
N THR A 129 -0.78 -3.62 -20.96
CA THR A 129 0.12 -2.52 -20.59
C THR A 129 1.50 -3.12 -20.29
N THR A 130 2.53 -2.56 -20.92
CA THR A 130 3.90 -3.11 -20.86
C THR A 130 4.61 -2.82 -19.54
N PHE A 131 4.12 -1.85 -18.76
CA PHE A 131 4.75 -1.43 -17.51
C PHE A 131 3.72 -1.13 -16.42
N TRP A 132 3.90 -1.76 -15.25
CA TRP A 132 3.08 -1.54 -14.07
C TRP A 132 3.89 -0.89 -12.93
N GLY A 133 5.02 -0.23 -13.21
CA GLY A 133 5.88 0.31 -12.15
C GLY A 133 6.60 -0.78 -11.35
N PRO A 134 7.34 -0.42 -10.30
CA PRO A 134 8.07 -1.36 -9.46
C PRO A 134 7.19 -2.01 -8.37
N ILE A 135 5.97 -1.48 -8.13
CA ILE A 135 4.97 -2.11 -7.26
C ILE A 135 3.61 -2.19 -7.95
N CYS A 136 3.01 -3.39 -7.93
CA CYS A 136 1.69 -3.66 -8.49
C CYS A 136 0.63 -3.75 -7.40
N ILE A 137 -0.33 -2.81 -7.43
CA ILE A 137 -1.50 -2.81 -6.56
C ILE A 137 -2.75 -2.83 -7.45
N GLU A 138 -3.40 -3.98 -7.55
CA GLU A 138 -4.63 -4.15 -8.34
C GLU A 138 -5.76 -3.31 -7.73
N GLU A 139 -6.34 -2.43 -8.53
CA GLU A 139 -7.57 -1.72 -8.18
C GLU A 139 -8.74 -2.73 -8.17
N PRO A 140 -9.47 -2.87 -7.05
CA PRO A 140 -10.46 -3.95 -6.83
C PRO A 140 -11.61 -4.02 -7.84
N PHE A 141 -11.91 -2.96 -8.59
CA PHE A 141 -13.03 -2.94 -9.54
C PHE A 141 -12.57 -2.85 -10.99
N THR A 142 -11.64 -1.94 -11.27
CA THR A 142 -11.16 -1.60 -12.62
C THR A 142 -9.95 -2.42 -13.04
N ARG A 143 -9.27 -3.09 -12.08
CA ARG A 143 -8.06 -3.89 -12.31
C ARG A 143 -6.92 -3.09 -12.97
N SER A 144 -6.83 -1.80 -12.69
CA SER A 144 -5.65 -0.97 -13.03
C SER A 144 -4.62 -1.05 -11.90
N ASN A 145 -3.42 -0.47 -12.11
CA ASN A 145 -2.49 -0.26 -11.01
C ASN A 145 -2.78 1.07 -10.28
N THR A 146 -3.03 1.02 -8.97
CA THR A 146 -3.22 2.24 -8.17
C THR A 146 -1.90 2.95 -7.85
N ALA A 147 -0.76 2.26 -7.95
CA ALA A 147 0.58 2.79 -7.69
C ALA A 147 1.31 3.27 -8.95
N HIS A 148 0.57 3.70 -9.98
CA HIS A 148 1.13 4.15 -11.26
C HIS A 148 2.02 5.40 -11.16
N SER A 149 1.89 6.20 -10.10
CA SER A 149 2.76 7.36 -9.84
C SER A 149 4.21 6.96 -9.52
N ILE A 150 4.43 5.74 -9.03
CA ILE A 150 5.76 5.24 -8.72
C ILE A 150 6.30 4.53 -9.96
N TYR A 151 7.14 5.21 -10.74
CA TYR A 151 7.78 4.65 -11.93
C TYR A 151 9.30 4.66 -11.87
N ASP A 152 9.92 5.53 -11.04
CA ASP A 152 11.36 5.58 -10.84
C ASP A 152 11.79 4.55 -9.78
N GLU A 153 12.68 3.64 -10.18
CA GLU A 153 13.22 2.58 -9.32
C GLU A 153 14.04 3.14 -8.14
N ARG A 154 14.72 4.27 -8.33
CA ARG A 154 15.49 4.93 -7.25
C ARG A 154 14.56 5.47 -6.17
N VAL A 155 13.46 6.13 -6.58
CA VAL A 155 12.42 6.59 -5.65
C VAL A 155 11.82 5.39 -4.92
N PHE A 156 11.55 4.30 -5.63
CA PHE A 156 11.03 3.08 -5.01
C PHE A 156 12.02 2.42 -4.03
N ASN A 157 13.32 2.43 -4.34
CA ASN A 157 14.35 1.96 -3.42
C ASN A 157 14.41 2.81 -2.14
N SER A 158 14.29 4.14 -2.26
CA SER A 158 14.17 5.02 -1.09
C SER A 158 12.92 4.70 -0.26
N ILE A 159 11.79 4.39 -0.91
CA ILE A 159 10.57 3.96 -0.21
C ILE A 159 10.82 2.64 0.55
N LYS A 160 11.45 1.64 -0.08
CA LYS A 160 11.79 0.37 0.59
C LYS A 160 12.68 0.60 1.82
N GLN A 161 13.67 1.49 1.72
CA GLN A 161 14.51 1.85 2.85
C GLN A 161 13.68 2.43 4.01
N LYS A 162 12.71 3.31 3.72
CA LYS A 162 11.80 3.84 4.76
C LYS A 162 11.01 2.73 5.48
N PHE A 163 10.54 1.71 4.75
CA PHE A 163 9.89 0.56 5.37
C PHE A 163 10.83 -0.22 6.30
N GLN A 164 12.09 -0.41 5.89
CA GLN A 164 13.13 -1.07 6.69
C GLN A 164 13.43 -0.27 7.97
N ASP A 165 13.70 1.03 7.83
CA ASP A 165 13.97 1.93 8.97
C ASP A 165 12.81 1.90 9.97
N ALA A 166 11.56 1.96 9.48
CA ALA A 166 10.36 1.90 10.31
C ALA A 166 10.23 0.58 11.08
N TYR A 167 10.55 -0.55 10.43
CA TYR A 167 10.60 -1.85 11.09
C TYR A 167 11.66 -1.89 12.17
N GLU A 168 12.89 -1.45 11.88
CA GLU A 168 14.01 -1.45 12.83
C GLU A 168 13.71 -0.59 14.06
N ILE A 169 13.17 0.62 13.85
CA ILE A 169 12.76 1.52 14.93
C ILE A 169 11.73 0.85 15.83
N LEU A 170 10.65 0.30 15.26
CA LEU A 170 9.55 -0.25 16.06
C LEU A 170 9.89 -1.58 16.71
N SER A 171 10.61 -2.47 16.02
CA SER A 171 11.04 -3.76 16.56
C SER A 171 12.02 -3.60 17.72
N THR A 172 12.85 -2.55 17.70
CA THR A 172 13.80 -2.26 18.78
C THR A 172 13.15 -1.50 19.92
N THR A 173 12.44 -0.41 19.61
CA THR A 173 12.03 0.57 20.64
C THR A 173 10.62 0.39 21.14
N HIS A 174 9.75 -0.26 20.36
CA HIS A 174 8.30 -0.33 20.60
C HIS A 174 7.66 1.06 20.86
N ASP A 175 8.27 2.13 20.35
CA ASP A 175 7.87 3.52 20.59
C ASP A 175 7.31 4.15 19.31
N LEU A 176 6.01 4.43 19.33
CA LEU A 176 5.31 5.05 18.20
C LEU A 176 5.79 6.48 17.93
N ASN A 177 6.25 7.21 18.95
CA ASN A 177 6.71 8.59 18.76
C ASN A 177 7.98 8.63 17.91
N LYS A 178 8.88 7.66 18.09
CA LYS A 178 10.10 7.56 17.28
C LYS A 178 9.82 7.23 15.82
N LEU A 179 8.69 6.59 15.52
CA LEU A 179 8.26 6.32 14.15
C LEU A 179 7.74 7.58 13.44
N ILE A 180 7.01 8.43 14.16
CA ILE A 180 6.25 9.55 13.58
C ILE A 180 7.00 10.89 13.72
N GLN A 181 8.02 10.98 14.57
CA GLN A 181 8.80 12.21 14.70
C GLN A 181 9.57 12.52 13.40
N PRO A 182 9.48 13.75 12.88
CA PRO A 182 10.32 14.17 11.78
C PRO A 182 11.80 14.15 12.22
N PRO A 183 12.75 13.86 11.33
CA PRO A 183 14.16 13.89 11.67
C PRO A 183 14.54 15.28 12.20
N LEU A 184 15.33 15.32 13.28
CA LEU A 184 15.78 16.56 13.95
C LEU A 184 16.59 17.49 13.04
N ILE A 185 17.09 16.96 11.92
CA ILE A 185 17.74 17.71 10.85
C ILE A 185 16.81 17.62 9.65
N PRO A 186 16.43 18.75 9.00
CA PRO A 186 15.77 18.69 7.72
C PRO A 186 16.73 18.02 6.74
N THR A 187 16.54 16.72 6.54
CA THR A 187 17.11 16.02 5.40
C THR A 187 16.50 16.67 4.19
N VAL A 188 17.31 17.42 3.41
CA VAL A 188 16.91 17.84 2.07
C VAL A 188 16.44 16.57 1.39
N SER A 189 15.15 16.50 1.07
CA SER A 189 14.61 15.27 0.51
C SER A 189 15.35 15.03 -0.81
N PHE A 190 15.75 13.77 -1.07
CA PHE A 190 16.42 13.42 -2.34
C PHE A 190 15.61 13.89 -3.56
N ILE A 191 14.30 14.00 -3.40
CA ILE A 191 13.36 14.48 -4.41
C ILE A 191 13.52 15.99 -4.65
N ASP A 192 13.72 16.81 -3.62
CA ASP A 192 13.95 18.26 -3.76
C ASP A 192 15.32 18.57 -4.39
N GLN A 193 16.32 17.74 -4.14
CA GLN A 193 17.63 17.87 -4.79
C GLN A 193 17.54 17.69 -6.31
N GLN A 194 16.59 16.89 -6.81
CA GLN A 194 16.46 16.60 -8.23
C GLN A 194 15.62 17.63 -9.00
N GLN A 195 14.64 18.29 -8.35
CA GLN A 195 13.93 19.42 -8.97
C GLN A 195 14.86 20.60 -9.25
N HIS A 196 15.75 20.92 -8.30
CA HIS A 196 16.77 21.95 -8.51
C HIS A 196 17.83 21.58 -9.56
N SER A 197 18.15 20.29 -9.69
CA SER A 197 19.10 19.81 -10.70
C SER A 197 18.54 19.95 -12.13
N ASN A 198 17.25 19.65 -12.31
CA ASN A 198 16.61 19.74 -13.61
C ASN A 198 16.35 21.19 -14.06
N GLU A 199 16.05 22.13 -13.15
CA GLU A 199 15.91 23.55 -13.51
C GLU A 199 17.25 24.20 -13.90
N ALA A 200 18.37 23.75 -13.34
CA ALA A 200 19.70 24.26 -13.66
C ALA A 200 20.19 23.87 -15.08
N GLU A 201 19.69 22.77 -15.66
CA GLU A 201 20.03 22.36 -17.03
C GLU A 201 19.27 23.14 -18.12
N PHE A 202 18.17 23.82 -17.78
CA PHE A 202 17.40 24.63 -18.75
C PHE A 202 17.94 26.06 -18.94
N PHE A 203 18.94 26.47 -18.16
CA PHE A 203 19.59 27.78 -18.27
C PHE A 203 21.07 27.66 -18.68
N GLN A 204 21.37 26.91 -19.73
CA GLN A 204 22.62 27.13 -20.47
C GLN A 204 22.33 28.03 -21.68
N PRO A 205 22.95 29.22 -21.78
CA PRO A 205 22.80 30.06 -22.96
C PRO A 205 23.45 29.35 -24.15
N GLN A 206 22.67 29.11 -25.21
CA GLN A 206 23.19 28.66 -26.49
C GLN A 206 24.16 29.72 -27.02
N LEU A 207 25.44 29.36 -27.12
CA LEU A 207 26.47 30.08 -27.87
C LEU A 207 26.54 29.52 -29.30
#